data_AF-A0A932VMD9-F1
#
_entry.id   AF-A0A932VMD9-F1
#
_cell.length_a   1.000
_cell.length_b   1.000
_cell.length_c   1.000
_cell.angle_alpha   90.00
_cell.angle_beta   90.00
_cell.angle_gamma   90.00
#
_symmetry.space_group_name_H-M   'P 1'
#
loop_
_entity.id
_entity.type
_entity.pdbx_description
1 polymer ?
#
loop_
_entity_poly.entity_id
_entity_poly.type
_entity_poly.pdbx_seq_one_letter_code
_entity_poly.pdbx_strand_id
1 'polypeptide(L)'
;LKCDIRKFFENIDHEVLLKILVGYIDEQKILGLLREIIESFSSVRPPVGLPLGNLTSQLFVNIYMNEFDQFMKHKLKIKHYIRYADDFVIFLRTKTGSKI
;
A
#
# COMPACT_ATOMS: atom_id res chain seq x y z
N LEU A 1 -6.25 -9.90 -12.89
CA LEU A 1 -5.77 -10.52 -11.64
C LEU A 1 -6.62 -9.94 -10.51
N LYS A 2 -7.30 -10.75 -9.70
CA LYS A 2 -7.90 -10.27 -8.45
C LYS A 2 -6.76 -10.26 -7.42
N CYS A 3 -6.35 -9.09 -6.95
CA CYS A 3 -5.32 -8.99 -5.92
C CYS A 3 -6.02 -9.07 -4.57
N ASP A 4 -5.76 -10.12 -3.79
CA ASP A 4 -6.32 -10.24 -2.45
C ASP A 4 -5.67 -9.21 -1.53
N ILE A 5 -6.48 -8.33 -0.97
CA ILE A 5 -6.13 -7.35 0.07
C ILE A 5 -5.31 -7.96 1.18
N ARG A 6 -5.64 -9.18 1.63
CA ARG A 6 -4.89 -9.81 2.72
C ARG A 6 -3.39 -9.92 2.40
N LYS A 7 -3.08 -10.35 1.18
CA LYS A 7 -1.70 -10.40 0.69
C LYS A 7 -1.12 -9.00 0.53
N PHE A 8 -1.93 -8.03 0.11
CA PHE A 8 -1.48 -6.63 0.04
C PHE A 8 -1.04 -6.11 1.40
N PHE A 9 -1.87 -6.30 2.43
CA PHE A 9 -1.57 -5.90 3.81
C PHE A 9 -0.28 -6.55 4.33
N GLU A 10 0.02 -7.79 3.94
CA GLU A 10 1.27 -8.49 4.31
C GLU A 10 2.50 -7.99 3.54
N ASN A 11 2.33 -7.29 2.41
CA ASN A 11 3.41 -6.85 1.51
C ASN A 11 3.65 -5.33 1.53
N ILE A 12 3.03 -4.58 2.43
CA ILE A 12 3.26 -3.12 2.55
C ILE A 12 4.66 -2.87 3.13
N ASP A 13 5.45 -2.10 2.41
CA ASP A 13 6.76 -1.63 2.86
C ASP A 13 6.59 -0.43 3.81
N HIS A 14 7.08 -0.59 5.04
CA HIS A 14 6.98 0.43 6.09
C HIS A 14 7.76 1.70 5.75
N GLU A 15 8.92 1.59 5.10
CA GLU A 15 9.73 2.75 4.72
C GLU A 15 9.04 3.58 3.66
N VAL A 16 8.40 2.93 2.69
CA VAL A 16 7.61 3.61 1.65
C VAL A 16 6.39 4.28 2.28
N LEU A 17 5.67 3.59 3.17
CA LEU A 17 4.53 4.16 3.89
C LEU A 17 4.93 5.40 4.69
N LEU A 18 6.03 5.33 5.45
CA LEU A 18 6.53 6.46 6.24
C LEU A 18 6.91 7.65 5.35
N LYS A 19 7.58 7.42 4.22
CA LYS A 19 7.89 8.49 3.25
C LYS A 19 6.64 9.18 2.72
N ILE A 20 5.59 8.41 2.45
CA ILE A 20 4.31 8.96 2.00
C ILE A 20 3.70 9.82 3.12
N LEU A 21 3.65 9.31 4.35
CA LEU A 21 3.10 10.02 5.51
C LEU A 21 3.83 11.34 5.78
N VAL A 22 5.15 11.38 5.64
CA VAL A 22 5.97 12.61 5.75
C VAL A 22 5.57 13.65 4.70
N GLY A 23 5.10 13.23 3.52
CA GLY A 23 4.61 14.15 2.50
C GLY A 23 3.22 14.75 2.80
N TYR A 24 2.43 14.13 3.68
CA TYR A 24 1.08 14.57 4.03
C TYR A 24 0.97 15.24 5.40
N ILE A 25 1.85 14.89 6.34
CA ILE A 25 1.83 15.35 7.74
C ILE A 25 3.12 16.11 8.03
N ASP A 26 3.00 17.41 8.30
CA ASP A 26 4.15 18.27 8.63
C ASP A 26 4.60 18.12 10.11
N GLU A 27 3.67 17.73 10.99
CA GLU A 27 3.89 17.64 12.43
C GLU A 27 4.78 16.45 12.83
N GLN A 28 6.00 16.77 13.27
CA GLN A 28 7.03 15.79 13.66
C GLN A 28 6.60 14.89 14.83
N LYS A 29 5.82 15.41 15.79
CA LYS A 29 5.33 14.61 16.92
C LYS A 29 4.40 13.49 16.47
N ILE A 30 3.51 13.79 15.52
CA ILE A 30 2.56 12.81 14.98
C ILE A 30 3.33 11.77 14.16
N LEU A 31 4.27 12.20 13.32
CA LEU A 31 5.11 11.27 12.55
C LEU A 31 5.91 10.31 13.45
N GLY A 32 6.45 10.81 14.56
CA GLY A 32 7.13 9.96 15.56
C GLY A 32 6.22 8.88 16.13
N LEU A 33 5.00 9.25 16.55
CA LEU A 33 4.01 8.29 17.05
C LEU A 33 3.58 7.28 15.98
N LEU A 34 3.34 7.72 14.75
CA LEU A 34 2.96 6.83 13.65
C LEU A 34 4.09 5.85 13.33
N ARG A 35 5.34 6.31 13.37
CA ARG A 35 6.53 5.45 13.19
C ARG A 35 6.61 4.39 14.26
N GLU A 36 6.48 4.76 15.53
CA GLU A 36 6.47 3.79 16.65
C GLU A 36 5.33 2.78 16.51
N ILE A 37 4.13 3.20 16.12
CA ILE A 37 2.99 2.31 15.91
C ILE A 37 3.25 1.33 14.76
N ILE A 38 3.75 1.83 13.62
CA ILE A 38 4.04 1.01 12.43
C ILE A 38 5.16 0.01 12.74
N GLU A 39 6.24 0.46 13.37
CA GLU A 39 7.35 -0.41 13.79
C GLU A 39 6.92 -1.43 14.85
N SER A 40 5.99 -1.06 15.74
CA SER A 40 5.41 -1.98 16.73
C SER A 40 4.62 -3.12 16.10
N PHE A 41 4.14 -2.97 14.86
CA PHE A 41 3.33 -3.98 14.20
C PHE A 41 4.14 -5.07 13.50
N SER A 42 5.41 -4.83 13.17
CA SER A 42 6.24 -5.83 12.51
C SER A 42 7.38 -6.27 13.42
N SER A 43 7.22 -7.44 14.03
CA SER A 43 8.28 -8.09 14.83
C SER A 43 9.30 -8.84 13.97
N VAL A 44 9.10 -8.86 12.64
CA VAL A 44 9.89 -9.64 11.67
C VAL A 44 10.71 -8.69 10.80
N ARG A 45 11.96 -9.05 10.48
CA ARG A 45 12.80 -8.31 9.53
C ARG A 45 12.83 -9.04 8.18
N PRO A 46 12.55 -8.36 7.05
CA PRO A 46 12.24 -6.93 6.93
C PRO A 46 10.87 -6.56 7.52
N PRO A 47 10.70 -5.33 8.05
CA PRO A 47 9.43 -4.88 8.62
C PRO A 47 8.42 -4.68 7.49
N VAL A 48 7.70 -5.75 7.18
CA VAL A 48 6.68 -5.76 6.13
C VAL A 48 5.32 -6.00 6.75
N GLY A 49 4.35 -5.30 6.18
CA GLY A 49 2.93 -5.51 6.37
C GLY A 49 2.31 -4.86 7.61
N LEU A 50 0.99 -4.73 7.58
CA LEU A 50 0.18 -4.10 8.63
C LEU A 50 -0.86 -5.11 9.15
N PRO A 51 -1.20 -5.07 10.44
CA PRO A 51 -2.14 -6.02 11.03
C PRO A 51 -3.53 -5.77 10.46
N LEU A 52 -4.17 -6.84 9.99
CA LEU A 52 -5.56 -6.81 9.54
C LEU A 52 -6.49 -6.59 10.74
N GLY A 53 -7.43 -5.65 10.59
CA GLY A 53 -8.50 -5.42 11.56
C GLY A 53 -8.34 -4.18 12.43
N ASN A 54 -7.23 -3.45 12.34
CA ASN A 54 -7.10 -2.14 12.99
C ASN A 54 -7.54 -1.01 12.03
N LEU A 55 -8.30 -0.04 12.53
CA LEU A 55 -8.73 1.14 11.76
C LEU A 55 -7.54 1.93 11.21
N THR A 56 -6.47 2.03 12.01
CA THR A 56 -5.23 2.72 11.58
C THR A 56 -4.55 1.98 10.42
N SER A 57 -4.48 0.66 10.45
CA SER A 57 -3.96 -0.14 9.34
C SER A 57 -4.76 0.08 8.06
N GLN A 58 -6.10 0.10 8.15
CA GLN A 58 -6.96 0.37 6.99
C GLN A 58 -6.70 1.76 6.41
N LEU A 59 -6.53 2.77 7.27
CA LEU A 59 -6.19 4.13 6.84
C LEU A 59 -4.83 4.18 6.13
N PHE A 60 -3.80 3.55 6.69
CA PHE A 60 -2.46 3.51 6.09
C PHE A 60 -2.45 2.81 4.74
N VAL A 61 -3.17 1.68 4.62
CA VAL A 61 -3.34 0.98 3.35
C VAL A 61 -3.98 1.91 2.32
N ASN A 62 -5.02 2.64 2.69
CA ASN A 62 -5.70 3.54 1.77
C ASN A 62 -4.81 4.67 1.27
N ILE A 63 -3.99 5.26 2.15
CA ILE A 63 -3.00 6.29 1.81
C ILE A 63 -1.93 5.71 0.88
N TYR A 64 -1.38 4.55 1.22
CA TYR A 64 -0.38 3.86 0.41
C TYR A 64 -0.92 3.53 -0.98
N MET A 65 -2.15 3.01 -1.05
CA MET A 65 -2.82 2.71 -2.30
C MET A 65 -3.07 3.97 -3.14
N ASN A 66 -3.39 5.10 -2.53
CA ASN A 66 -3.56 6.35 -3.28
C ASN A 66 -2.28 6.76 -4.03
N GLU A 67 -1.12 6.63 -3.40
CA GLU A 67 0.17 6.90 -4.05
C GLU A 67 0.52 5.87 -5.11
N PHE A 68 0.20 4.59 -4.85
CA PHE A 68 0.35 3.54 -5.84
C PHE A 68 -0.53 3.77 -7.07
N ASP A 69 -1.77 4.24 -6.89
CA ASP A 69 -2.71 4.58 -7.96
C ASP A 69 -2.18 5.73 -8.83
N GLN A 70 -1.63 6.76 -8.18
CA GLN A 70 -0.98 7.87 -8.86
C GLN A 70 0.25 7.37 -9.65
N PHE A 71 1.11 6.56 -9.03
CA PHE A 71 2.26 5.95 -9.70
C PHE A 71 1.81 5.15 -10.94
N MET A 72 0.79 4.30 -10.81
CA MET A 72 0.23 3.51 -11.90
C MET A 72 -0.32 4.35 -13.05
N LYS A 73 -1.08 5.42 -12.73
CA LYS A 73 -1.65 6.32 -13.75
C LYS A 73 -0.59 7.17 -14.43
N HIS A 74 0.35 7.73 -13.67
CA HIS A 74 1.34 8.68 -14.20
C HIS A 74 2.54 7.99 -14.86
N LYS A 75 3.07 6.91 -14.28
CA LYS A 75 4.27 6.22 -14.80
C LYS A 75 3.92 5.13 -15.81
N LEU A 76 2.97 4.25 -15.47
CA LEU A 76 2.63 3.09 -16.29
C LEU A 76 1.53 3.37 -17.33
N LYS A 77 0.81 4.51 -17.23
CA LYS A 77 -0.28 4.91 -18.14
C LYS A 77 -1.29 3.79 -18.41
N ILE A 78 -1.58 2.98 -17.40
CA ILE A 78 -2.52 1.86 -17.52
C ILE A 78 -3.93 2.44 -17.67
N LYS A 79 -4.52 2.31 -18.86
CA LYS A 79 -5.88 2.81 -19.17
C LYS A 79 -7.01 2.14 -18.39
N HIS A 80 -6.76 0.98 -17.78
CA HIS A 80 -7.78 0.14 -17.15
C HIS A 80 -7.40 -0.18 -15.69
N TYR A 81 -7.29 0.86 -14.87
CA TYR A 81 -7.16 0.73 -13.42
C TYR A 81 -8.51 1.05 -12.77
N ILE A 82 -9.12 0.07 -12.10
CA ILE A 82 -10.39 0.26 -11.37
C ILE A 82 -10.15 -0.15 -9.92
N ARG A 83 -10.38 0.79 -8.99
CA ARG A 83 -10.38 0.54 -7.55
C ARG A 83 -11.79 0.68 -7.02
N TYR A 84 -12.32 -0.37 -6.41
CA TYR A 84 -13.61 -0.39 -5.74
C TYR A 84 -13.39 -0.63 -4.25
N ALA A 85 -13.31 0.47 -3.50
CA ALA A 85 -13.00 0.47 -2.08
C ALA A 85 -11.70 -0.31 -1.78
N ASP A 86 -11.87 -1.41 -1.07
CA ASP A 86 -10.87 -2.38 -0.67
C ASP A 86 -10.38 -3.22 -1.87
N ASP A 87 -11.28 -3.60 -2.79
CA ASP A 87 -10.95 -4.42 -3.96
C ASP A 87 -10.42 -3.56 -5.11
N PHE A 88 -9.15 -3.71 -5.48
CA PHE A 88 -8.61 -3.10 -6.69
C PHE A 88 -8.36 -4.15 -7.77
N VAL A 89 -8.81 -3.84 -8.99
CA VAL A 89 -8.60 -4.65 -10.18
C VAL A 89 -7.69 -3.88 -11.11
N ILE A 90 -6.45 -4.35 -11.22
CA ILE A 90 -5.51 -3.86 -12.21
C ILE A 90 -5.65 -4.74 -13.45
N PHE A 91 -6.12 -4.17 -14.55
CA PHE A 91 -5.97 -4.79 -15.87
C PHE A 91 -4.57 -4.47 -16.41
N LEU A 92 -3.58 -5.24 -15.92
CA LEU A 92 -2.30 -5.33 -16.61
C LEU A 92 -2.54 -6.06 -17.93
N ARG A 93 -2.38 -5.37 -19.06
CA ARG A 93 -2.26 -6.04 -20.36
C ARG A 93 -0.89 -6.74 -20.37
N THR A 94 -0.83 -7.93 -19.78
CA THR A 94 0.28 -8.85 -20.02
C THR A 94 0.23 -9.25 -21.49
N LYS A 95 1.00 -8.57 -22.34
CA LYS A 95 1.60 -9.27 -23.47
C LYS A 95 2.68 -10.14 -22.87
N THR A 96 2.39 -11.43 -22.71
CA THR A 96 3.15 -12.56 -23.30
C THR A 96 2.57 -13.83 -22.68
N GLY A 97 1.98 -14.68 -23.51
CA GLY A 97 1.49 -15.98 -23.09
C GLY A 97 2.63 -16.92 -22.75
N SER A 98 2.41 -17.79 -21.77
CA SER A 98 2.47 -19.26 -21.88
C SER A 98 2.12 -19.77 -20.48
N LYS A 99 0.95 -20.35 -20.24
CA LYS A 99 0.60 -21.77 -20.44
C LYS A 99 1.60 -22.73 -19.79
N ILE A 100 1.02 -23.53 -18.89
CA ILE A 100 1.44 -24.78 -18.22
C ILE A 100 2.23 -24.58 -16.93
#